data_AF-A0A6J8EY17-F1
#
_entry.id   AF-A0A6J8EY17-F1
#
_cell.length_a   1.000
_cell.length_b   1.000
_cell.length_c   1.000
_cell.angle_alpha   90.00
_cell.angle_beta   90.00
_cell.angle_gamma   90.00
#
_symmetry.space_group_name_H-M   'P 1'
#
loop_
_entity.id
_entity.type
_entity.pdbx_description
1 polymer ?
#
loop_
_entity_poly.entity_id
_entity_poly.type
_entity_poly.pdbx_seq_one_letter_code
_entity_poly.pdbx_strand_id
1 'polypeptide(L)'
;MFYKRTIKQNITLSKTPHLVLTAEDINDREIFIIGDVHGCLEELNELLRLAKTELNGKSLLPIFVGDFTNKGPHNLSTIRRIRAENAYTVKGNHEENVIKQYFIRQERQNYIVPDKYKWITELVADDIQFLQELPYTIHIPYKMQLLSMQVTFQENR
;
A
#
# COMPACT_ATOMS: atom_id res chain seq x y z
N MET A 1 -26.11 -25.94 5.90
CA MET A 1 -26.64 -24.74 5.20
C MET A 1 -25.46 -24.08 4.49
N PHE A 2 -25.31 -24.33 3.19
CA PHE A 2 -24.11 -24.00 2.41
C PHE A 2 -24.08 -22.51 2.04
N TYR A 3 -23.18 -21.73 2.66
CA TYR A 3 -22.90 -20.34 2.28
C TYR A 3 -21.92 -20.33 1.10
N LYS A 4 -22.43 -20.41 -0.14
CA LYS A 4 -21.63 -20.22 -1.37
C LYS A 4 -22.42 -19.41 -2.41
N ARG A 5 -21.70 -18.45 -3.03
CA ARG A 5 -22.09 -17.49 -4.10
C ARG A 5 -22.94 -16.33 -3.54
N THR A 6 -22.48 -15.06 -3.53
CA THR A 6 -22.21 -14.22 -4.71
C THR A 6 -21.42 -12.95 -4.32
N ILE A 7 -20.09 -13.03 -4.18
CA ILE A 7 -19.15 -11.87 -4.28
C ILE A 7 -17.85 -12.36 -4.95
N LYS A 8 -17.97 -13.19 -5.99
CA LYS A 8 -16.80 -13.80 -6.66
C LYS A 8 -16.47 -13.19 -8.02
N GLN A 9 -17.23 -12.21 -8.52
CA GLN A 9 -17.08 -11.74 -9.89
C GLN A 9 -16.41 -10.37 -10.06
N ASN A 10 -16.32 -9.54 -9.01
CA ASN A 10 -15.76 -8.18 -9.14
C ASN A 10 -14.51 -7.88 -8.30
N ILE A 11 -13.97 -8.86 -7.55
CA ILE A 11 -12.59 -8.76 -7.05
C ILE A 11 -11.70 -9.41 -8.11
N THR A 12 -11.41 -8.65 -9.16
CA THR A 12 -10.46 -9.08 -10.19
C THR A 12 -9.11 -9.31 -9.53
N LEU A 13 -8.53 -10.50 -9.73
CA LEU A 13 -7.16 -10.78 -9.32
C LEU A 13 -6.23 -9.79 -10.02
N SER A 14 -5.15 -9.38 -9.33
CA SER A 14 -4.14 -8.55 -9.99
C SER A 14 -3.66 -9.26 -11.25
N LYS A 15 -3.47 -8.50 -12.34
CA LYS A 15 -2.91 -9.01 -13.60
C LYS A 15 -1.51 -9.59 -13.40
N THR A 16 -0.79 -9.07 -12.41
CA THR A 16 0.56 -9.50 -12.04
C THR A 16 0.58 -9.88 -10.55
N PRO A 17 0.09 -11.08 -10.16
CA PRO A 17 0.05 -11.50 -8.76
C PRO A 17 1.44 -11.64 -8.12
N HIS A 18 2.44 -11.98 -8.93
CA HIS A 18 3.83 -12.11 -8.54
C HIS A 18 4.68 -11.18 -9.40
N LEU A 19 5.19 -10.11 -8.80
CA LEU A 19 6.09 -9.17 -9.46
C LEU A 19 7.53 -9.64 -9.23
N VAL A 20 8.29 -9.81 -10.31
CA VAL A 20 9.73 -10.08 -10.23
C VAL A 20 10.45 -8.81 -10.62
N LEU A 21 11.18 -8.21 -9.69
CA LEU A 21 12.03 -7.06 -10.01
C LEU A 21 13.25 -7.55 -10.77
N THR A 22 13.70 -6.74 -11.71
CA THR A 22 14.94 -6.93 -12.46
C THR A 22 16.05 -6.08 -11.85
N ALA A 23 17.29 -6.31 -12.29
CA ALA A 23 18.39 -5.41 -11.94
C ALA A 23 18.16 -3.98 -12.46
N GLU A 24 17.43 -3.80 -13.56
CA GLU A 24 17.07 -2.48 -14.10
C GLU A 24 16.00 -1.78 -13.24
N ASP A 25 15.03 -2.54 -12.73
CA ASP A 25 14.02 -2.03 -11.80
C ASP A 25 14.65 -1.53 -10.51
N ILE A 26 15.71 -2.17 -10.02
CA ILE A 26 16.43 -1.74 -8.82
C ILE A 26 17.40 -0.61 -9.17
N ASN A 27 18.15 -0.78 -10.26
CA ASN A 27 19.30 0.04 -10.65
C ASN A 27 20.30 0.15 -9.49
N ASP A 28 21.01 1.28 -9.36
CA ASP A 28 21.92 1.56 -8.24
C ASP A 28 21.20 2.07 -6.96
N ARG A 29 19.90 1.76 -6.80
CA ARG A 29 19.11 2.25 -5.65
C ARG A 29 19.24 1.33 -4.44
N GLU A 30 19.31 1.94 -3.27
CA GLU A 30 19.30 1.25 -1.98
C GLU A 30 17.87 0.86 -1.61
N ILE A 31 17.63 -0.44 -1.42
CA ILE A 31 16.30 -0.97 -1.12
C ILE A 31 15.93 -0.69 0.33
N PHE A 32 14.75 -0.11 0.54
CA PHE A 32 14.22 0.17 1.86
C PHE A 32 12.83 -0.40 2.02
N ILE A 33 12.70 -1.42 2.87
CA ILE A 33 11.46 -2.13 3.11
C ILE A 33 10.69 -1.44 4.23
N ILE A 34 9.45 -1.03 3.94
CA ILE A 34 8.58 -0.29 4.84
C ILE A 34 7.42 -1.20 5.27
N GLY A 35 7.23 -1.30 6.58
CA GLY A 35 6.14 -2.04 7.22
C GLY A 35 4.75 -1.42 7.02
N ASP A 36 3.79 -1.90 7.80
CA ASP A 36 2.41 -1.41 7.79
C ASP A 36 2.36 0.10 8.08
N VAL A 37 1.80 0.87 7.14
CA VAL A 37 1.68 2.33 7.29
C VAL A 37 0.36 2.72 7.94
N HIS A 38 -0.73 1.97 7.67
CA HIS A 38 -2.03 2.21 8.28
C HIS A 38 -2.51 3.67 8.25
N GLY A 39 -2.41 4.36 7.12
CA GLY A 39 -2.89 5.75 7.01
C GLY A 39 -2.09 6.79 7.82
N CYS A 40 -0.94 6.42 8.39
CA CYS A 40 0.00 7.32 9.08
C CYS A 40 0.85 8.11 8.06
N LEU A 41 0.22 9.05 7.38
CA LEU A 41 0.83 9.82 6.29
C LEU A 41 2.04 10.65 6.73
N GLU A 42 1.93 11.33 7.87
CA GLU A 42 2.98 12.23 8.35
C GLU A 42 4.22 11.45 8.77
N GLU A 43 4.02 10.34 9.46
CA GLU A 43 5.06 9.39 9.84
C GLU A 43 5.72 8.76 8.62
N LEU A 44 4.94 8.41 7.58
CA LEU A 44 5.47 7.93 6.32
C LEU A 44 6.35 8.98 5.63
N ASN A 45 5.89 10.22 5.58
CA ASN A 45 6.64 11.32 4.97
C ASN A 45 7.97 11.54 5.71
N GLU A 46 7.93 11.54 7.04
CA GLU A 46 9.11 11.71 7.87
C GLU A 46 10.08 10.53 7.73
N LEU A 47 9.58 9.30 7.73
CA LEU A 47 10.38 8.09 7.53
C LEU A 47 11.13 8.13 6.19
N LEU A 48 10.43 8.50 5.10
CA LEU A 48 11.03 8.60 3.77
C LEU A 48 12.04 9.75 3.68
N ARG A 49 11.79 10.86 4.38
CA ARG A 49 12.73 11.98 4.47
C ARG A 49 14.03 11.55 5.17
N LEU A 50 13.91 10.93 6.34
CA LEU A 50 15.04 10.42 7.13
C LEU A 50 15.84 9.38 6.34
N ALA A 51 15.15 8.40 5.73
CA ALA A 51 15.79 7.38 4.91
C ALA A 51 16.59 8.01 3.76
N LYS A 52 16.04 9.00 3.04
CA LYS A 52 16.77 9.71 1.97
C LYS A 52 17.98 10.49 2.51
N THR A 53 17.91 11.05 3.71
CA THR A 53 19.04 11.75 4.35
C THR A 53 20.19 10.79 4.71
N GLU A 54 19.89 9.62 5.25
CA GLU A 54 20.91 8.62 5.65
C GLU A 54 21.71 8.05 4.45
N LEU A 55 21.15 8.12 3.26
CA LEU A 55 21.76 7.56 2.05
C LEU A 55 22.92 8.39 1.48
N ASN A 56 23.24 9.55 2.05
CA ASN A 56 24.39 10.37 1.66
C ASN A 56 24.52 10.60 0.13
N GLY A 57 23.39 10.87 -0.53
CA GLY A 57 23.33 11.11 -1.98
C GLY A 57 23.08 9.86 -2.84
N LYS A 58 23.02 8.66 -2.26
CA LYS A 58 22.50 7.48 -2.97
C LYS A 58 20.99 7.57 -3.16
N SER A 59 20.49 6.94 -4.22
CA SER A 59 19.06 6.90 -4.52
C SER A 59 18.35 5.82 -3.69
N LEU A 60 17.14 6.11 -3.22
CA LEU A 60 16.31 5.19 -2.45
C LEU A 60 15.31 4.45 -3.35
N LEU A 61 15.12 3.14 -3.11
CA LEU A 61 13.98 2.38 -3.63
C LEU A 61 13.09 1.89 -2.47
N PRO A 62 11.97 2.59 -2.19
CA PRO A 62 11.02 2.13 -1.19
C PRO A 62 10.23 0.91 -1.67
N ILE A 63 10.06 -0.08 -0.80
CA ILE A 63 9.21 -1.26 -1.02
C ILE A 63 8.29 -1.44 0.18
N PHE A 64 6.98 -1.32 -0.01
CA PHE A 64 5.97 -1.45 1.05
C PHE A 64 5.44 -2.88 1.14
N VAL A 65 5.30 -3.40 2.36
CA VAL A 65 4.80 -4.76 2.62
C VAL A 65 3.26 -4.88 2.60
N GLY A 66 2.56 -3.80 2.23
CA GLY A 66 1.10 -3.72 2.22
C GLY A 66 0.55 -3.01 3.46
N ASP A 67 -0.74 -3.17 3.73
CA ASP A 67 -1.44 -2.68 4.93
C ASP A 67 -1.22 -1.18 5.20
N PHE A 68 -1.10 -0.41 4.13
CA PHE A 68 -0.92 1.04 4.20
C PHE A 68 -2.25 1.80 4.35
N THR A 69 -3.38 1.09 4.25
CA THR A 69 -4.71 1.63 4.53
C THR A 69 -5.26 1.15 5.89
N ASN A 70 -6.33 1.81 6.32
CA ASN A 70 -7.08 1.63 7.56
C ASN A 70 -6.32 1.95 8.85
N LYS A 71 -7.06 2.08 9.95
CA LYS A 71 -6.64 2.45 11.33
C LYS A 71 -6.21 3.91 11.51
N GLY A 72 -5.41 4.47 10.61
CA GLY A 72 -5.01 5.87 10.67
C GLY A 72 -5.98 6.83 9.97
N PRO A 73 -5.78 8.14 10.17
CA PRO A 73 -6.71 9.18 9.71
C PRO A 73 -6.58 9.51 8.22
N HIS A 74 -5.43 9.25 7.57
CA HIS A 74 -5.11 9.82 6.24
C HIS A 74 -5.08 8.78 5.10
N ASN A 75 -5.97 7.78 5.13
CA ASN A 75 -6.00 6.65 4.18
C ASN A 75 -5.90 7.06 2.70
N LEU A 76 -6.72 8.01 2.24
CA LEU A 76 -6.75 8.45 0.85
C LEU A 76 -5.45 9.12 0.44
N SER A 77 -4.94 9.99 1.31
CA SER A 77 -3.66 10.69 1.09
C SER A 77 -2.50 9.71 1.08
N THR A 78 -2.50 8.68 1.95
CA THR A 78 -1.48 7.63 1.96
C THR A 78 -1.46 6.84 0.66
N ILE A 79 -2.61 6.43 0.12
CA ILE A 79 -2.70 5.76 -1.19
C ILE A 79 -2.03 6.61 -2.27
N ARG A 80 -2.42 7.88 -2.36
CA ARG A 80 -1.92 8.81 -3.38
C ARG A 80 -0.43 9.09 -3.22
N ARG A 81 0.03 9.20 -1.97
CA ARG A 81 1.43 9.41 -1.62
C ARG A 81 2.31 8.22 -2.00
N ILE A 82 1.84 7.00 -1.79
CA ILE A 82 2.56 5.77 -2.20
C ILE A 82 2.57 5.65 -3.73
N ARG A 83 1.42 5.87 -4.39
CA ARG A 83 1.32 5.84 -5.85
C ARG A 83 2.21 6.86 -6.54
N ALA A 84 2.39 8.04 -5.94
CA ALA A 84 3.25 9.10 -6.47
C ALA A 84 4.75 8.88 -6.17
N GLU A 85 5.09 7.99 -5.24
CA GLU A 85 6.49 7.63 -4.98
C GLU A 85 6.96 6.63 -6.05
N ASN A 86 8.21 6.73 -6.48
CA ASN A 86 8.85 5.71 -7.31
C ASN A 86 9.20 4.47 -6.45
N ALA A 87 8.15 3.76 -6.03
CA ALA A 87 8.18 2.68 -5.06
C ALA A 87 7.43 1.44 -5.57
N TYR A 88 7.71 0.29 -4.96
CA TYR A 88 6.93 -0.93 -5.14
C TYR A 88 6.10 -1.22 -3.89
N THR A 89 4.96 -1.88 -4.05
CA THR A 89 4.13 -2.30 -2.92
C THR A 89 3.40 -3.59 -3.24
N VAL A 90 3.11 -4.39 -2.21
CA VAL A 90 2.22 -5.54 -2.31
C VAL A 90 0.84 -5.21 -1.75
N LYS A 91 -0.14 -6.00 -2.17
CA LYS A 91 -1.53 -5.94 -1.69
C LYS A 91 -1.63 -6.59 -0.31
N GLY A 92 -1.98 -5.81 0.70
CA GLY A 92 -2.32 -6.29 2.03
C GLY A 92 -3.78 -6.70 2.18
N ASN A 93 -4.14 -7.22 3.35
CA ASN A 93 -5.52 -7.62 3.65
C ASN A 93 -6.43 -6.39 3.79
N HIS A 94 -5.88 -5.25 4.19
CA HIS A 94 -6.59 -4.00 4.36
C HIS A 94 -6.99 -3.42 3.00
N GLU A 95 -6.09 -3.47 2.00
CA GLU A 95 -6.37 -3.05 0.63
C GLU A 95 -7.41 -3.96 -0.04
N GLU A 96 -7.36 -5.28 0.16
CA GLU A 96 -8.39 -6.19 -0.34
C GLU A 96 -9.79 -5.86 0.21
N ASN A 97 -9.86 -5.56 1.50
CA ASN A 97 -11.10 -5.17 2.14
C ASN A 97 -11.62 -3.85 1.57
N VAL A 98 -10.77 -2.86 1.33
CA VAL A 98 -11.15 -1.59 0.70
C VAL A 98 -11.76 -1.82 -0.68
N ILE A 99 -11.09 -2.60 -1.53
CA ILE A 99 -11.57 -2.95 -2.88
C ILE A 99 -12.95 -3.63 -2.79
N LYS A 100 -13.11 -4.60 -1.89
CA LYS A 100 -14.37 -5.30 -1.68
C LYS A 100 -15.49 -4.35 -1.26
N GLN A 101 -15.23 -3.46 -0.31
CA GLN A 101 -16.23 -2.49 0.18
C GLN A 101 -16.63 -1.52 -0.93
N TYR A 102 -15.67 -1.07 -1.74
CA TYR A 102 -15.92 -0.20 -2.89
C TYR A 102 -16.87 -0.87 -3.90
N PHE A 103 -16.62 -2.12 -4.30
CA PHE A 103 -17.49 -2.81 -5.25
C PHE A 103 -18.86 -3.18 -4.69
N ILE A 104 -18.96 -3.61 -3.43
CA ILE A 104 -20.25 -3.87 -2.79
C ILE A 104 -21.12 -2.61 -2.80
N ARG A 105 -20.54 -1.44 -2.56
CA ARG A 105 -21.24 -0.16 -2.65
C ARG A 105 -21.76 0.12 -4.06
N GLN A 106 -20.98 -0.16 -5.10
CA GLN A 106 -21.39 0.06 -6.49
C GLN A 106 -22.53 -0.88 -6.92
N GLU A 107 -22.54 -2.13 -6.44
CA GLU A 107 -23.53 -3.13 -6.82
C GLU A 107 -24.87 -2.99 -6.06
N ARG A 108 -24.86 -2.41 -4.86
CA ARG A 108 -26.01 -2.43 -3.94
C ARG A 108 -26.53 -1.03 -3.65
N GLN A 109 -27.72 -0.74 -4.16
CA GLN A 109 -28.39 0.56 -4.08
C GLN A 109 -28.57 1.12 -2.65
N ASN A 110 -28.65 0.26 -1.61
CA ASN A 110 -28.84 0.65 -0.21
C ASN A 110 -27.71 0.16 0.72
N TYR A 111 -26.50 -0.01 0.20
CA TYR A 111 -25.38 -0.45 1.03
C TYR A 111 -24.86 0.67 1.92
N ILE A 112 -25.00 0.48 3.23
CA ILE A 112 -24.40 1.36 4.23
C ILE A 112 -22.95 0.92 4.42
N VAL A 113 -22.02 1.79 4.00
CA VAL A 113 -20.59 1.57 4.21
C VAL A 113 -20.28 1.68 5.71
N PRO A 114 -19.61 0.68 6.32
CA PRO A 114 -19.18 0.76 7.71
C PRO A 114 -18.34 2.00 7.98
N ASP A 115 -18.45 2.59 9.17
CA ASP A 115 -17.79 3.86 9.52
C ASP A 115 -16.29 3.88 9.19
N LYS A 116 -15.59 2.78 9.51
CA LYS A 116 -14.16 2.61 9.23
C LYS A 116 -13.77 2.68 7.75
N TYR A 117 -14.73 2.52 6.84
CA TYR A 117 -14.53 2.59 5.40
C TYR A 117 -15.26 3.77 4.76
N LYS A 118 -15.84 4.70 5.52
CA LYS A 118 -16.56 5.85 4.94
C LYS A 118 -15.71 6.64 3.93
N TRP A 119 -14.42 6.76 4.19
CA TRP A 119 -13.45 7.41 3.30
C TRP A 119 -13.39 6.81 1.88
N ILE A 120 -13.87 5.58 1.65
CA ILE A 120 -13.92 4.99 0.29
C ILE A 120 -14.88 5.73 -0.63
N THR A 121 -15.80 6.54 -0.11
CA THR A 121 -16.71 7.34 -0.95
C THR A 121 -15.97 8.45 -1.70
N GLU A 122 -14.76 8.78 -1.28
CA GLU A 122 -13.90 9.81 -1.87
C GLU A 122 -12.85 9.21 -2.84
N LEU A 123 -12.82 7.89 -2.98
CA LEU A 123 -11.94 7.21 -3.94
C LEU A 123 -12.38 7.49 -5.37
N VAL A 124 -11.42 7.84 -6.22
CA VAL A 124 -11.62 7.97 -7.67
C VAL A 124 -11.18 6.69 -8.39
N ALA A 125 -11.51 6.59 -9.68
CA ALA A 125 -11.21 5.42 -10.50
C ALA A 125 -9.73 5.02 -10.45
N ASP A 126 -8.82 5.98 -10.58
CA ASP A 126 -7.37 5.74 -10.53
C ASP A 126 -6.89 5.20 -9.18
N ASP A 127 -7.52 5.62 -8.08
CA ASP A 127 -7.16 5.14 -6.73
C ASP A 127 -7.54 3.65 -6.61
N ILE A 128 -8.71 3.27 -7.09
CA ILE A 128 -9.17 1.88 -7.08
C ILE A 128 -8.39 1.01 -8.06
N GLN A 129 -8.12 1.50 -9.26
CA GLN A 129 -7.33 0.77 -10.25
C GLN A 129 -5.94 0.44 -9.69
N PHE A 130 -5.28 1.42 -9.08
CA PHE A 130 -3.99 1.22 -8.42
C PHE A 130 -4.06 0.09 -7.38
N LEU A 131 -5.04 0.13 -6.47
CA LEU A 131 -5.21 -0.92 -5.44
C LEU A 131 -5.50 -2.29 -6.05
N GLN A 132 -6.27 -2.36 -7.14
CA GLN A 132 -6.58 -3.61 -7.82
C GLN A 132 -5.35 -4.23 -8.50
N GLU A 133 -4.47 -3.41 -9.05
CA GLU A 133 -3.30 -3.86 -9.81
C GLU A 133 -2.12 -4.29 -8.93
N LEU A 134 -2.14 -3.99 -7.62
CA LEU A 134 -1.06 -4.37 -6.71
C LEU A 134 -0.76 -5.89 -6.74
N PRO A 135 0.52 -6.29 -6.84
CA PRO A 135 0.93 -7.68 -6.74
C PRO A 135 0.71 -8.20 -5.32
N TYR A 136 0.61 -9.52 -5.15
CA TYR A 136 0.57 -10.15 -3.83
C TYR A 136 1.96 -10.44 -3.29
N THR A 137 2.94 -10.57 -4.18
CA THR A 137 4.32 -10.91 -3.82
C THR A 137 5.28 -10.17 -4.73
N ILE A 138 6.43 -9.77 -4.18
CA ILE A 138 7.55 -9.19 -4.91
C ILE A 138 8.77 -10.08 -4.70
N HIS A 139 9.42 -10.49 -5.79
CA HIS A 139 10.72 -11.13 -5.77
C HIS A 139 11.80 -10.10 -6.11
N ILE A 140 12.78 -9.96 -5.22
CA ILE A 140 13.95 -9.10 -5.39
C ILE A 140 15.17 -9.99 -5.74
N PRO A 141 15.82 -9.81 -6.90
CA PRO A 141 17.04 -10.53 -7.24
C PRO A 141 18.17 -10.10 -6.31
N TYR A 142 18.90 -11.07 -5.76
CA TYR A 142 19.98 -10.94 -4.75
C TYR A 142 20.88 -9.70 -4.97
N LYS A 143 21.19 -8.85 -3.96
CA LYS A 143 21.89 -9.10 -2.68
C LYS A 143 21.32 -8.12 -1.62
N MET A 144 20.55 -8.61 -0.65
CA MET A 144 19.96 -7.76 0.41
C MET A 144 20.92 -7.55 1.58
N GLN A 145 21.10 -6.31 2.00
CA GLN A 145 21.67 -5.94 3.30
C GLN A 145 20.55 -5.32 4.12
N LEU A 146 20.13 -6.00 5.20
CA LEU A 146 18.96 -5.61 5.98
C LEU A 146 19.38 -4.53 7.00
N LEU A 147 18.97 -3.30 6.76
CA LEU A 147 19.11 -2.18 7.71
C LEU A 147 17.76 -1.91 8.35
N SER A 148 17.60 -2.29 9.62
CA SER A 148 16.42 -1.95 10.40
C SER A 148 16.53 -0.51 10.90
N MET A 149 15.63 0.38 10.48
CA MET A 149 15.51 1.73 11.05
C MET A 149 14.27 1.79 11.94
N GLN A 150 14.45 1.95 13.24
CA GLN A 150 13.37 2.19 14.20
C GLN A 150 13.24 3.70 14.41
N VAL A 151 12.14 4.29 13.95
CA VAL A 151 11.83 5.69 14.26
C VAL A 151 11.26 5.73 15.68
N THR A 152 12.01 6.33 16.61
CA THR A 152 11.52 6.61 17.96
C THR A 152 10.90 7.99 17.96
N PHE A 153 9.57 8.06 18.08
CA PHE A 153 8.86 9.31 18.22
C PHE A 153 9.01 9.81 19.67
N GLN A 154 9.62 10.97 19.86
CA GLN A 154 9.62 11.67 21.15
C GLN A 154 8.29 12.43 21.25
N GLU A 155 7.38 12.00 22.13
CA GLU A 155 6.22 12.79 22.51
C GLU A 155 6.71 14.04 23.27
N ASN A 156 6.75 15.19 22.60
CA ASN A 156 6.86 16.47 23.30
C ASN A 156 5.52 16.75 24.00
N ARG A 157 5.45 16.45 25.30
CA ARG A 157 4.44 16.98 26.23
C ARG A 157 4.84 18.37 26.72
#